data_AF-A8U4P4-F1
#
_entry.id   AF-A8U4P4-F1
#
_cell.length_a   1.000
_cell.length_b   1.000
_cell.length_c   1.000
_cell.angle_alpha   90.00
_cell.angle_beta   90.00
_cell.angle_gamma   90.00
#
_symmetry.space_group_name_H-M   'P 1'
#
loop_
_entity.id
_entity.type
_entity.pdbx_description
1 polymer ?
#
loop_
_entity_poly.entity_id
_entity_poly.type
_entity_poly.pdbx_seq_one_letter_code
_entity_poly.pdbx_strand_id
1 'polypeptide(L)'
;MVWDHETISQKSSPDMGNVLVLLSGPDLVVVETALSMTKQLIDGYRTGSTNQWVPGCRWAPDQYYVYQHRDEAGVFYVGKGVRDRAADHVKKALAAWKADGGRLSSRKHQRIIGALTPEEDYEASLDRYQSANILSYPIGTGRMGEMMCFLAEDVLITHLNSVFELTNETGGNNRSWGYAWLTQPYQSHTVPERWGRAANYFLRHRRLSSDAKANLTEIRATNLLAGATSVLSALASIHGAQVGSLKKRGQDVFVDLSFDQLPIRMQLLFSVKNPTVKLNLRPALDENGLPGKARTVEFERAVENVLSANQSLNWNLCLKGAQDPYVKPFRDAARMNTDPAFSMHDLADRYDVVLPGSDEILSFNVSEAAEYVRSLFVRS
;
A
#
# COMPACT_ATOMS: atom_id res chain seq x y z
N MET A 1 15.70 15.41 -25.96
CA MET A 1 14.53 15.96 -25.25
C MET A 1 15.00 16.33 -23.84
N VAL A 2 15.20 17.62 -23.60
CA VAL A 2 15.69 18.14 -22.31
C VAL A 2 14.49 18.20 -21.39
N TRP A 3 14.53 17.44 -20.29
CA TRP A 3 13.46 17.43 -19.30
C TRP A 3 13.76 18.57 -18.32
N ASP A 4 13.02 19.67 -18.42
CA ASP A 4 13.08 20.75 -17.44
C ASP A 4 12.31 20.39 -16.16
N HIS A 5 12.53 21.18 -15.11
CA HIS A 5 11.89 21.03 -13.81
C HIS A 5 10.35 21.02 -13.88
N GLU A 6 9.76 21.64 -14.90
CA GLU A 6 8.32 21.79 -15.09
C GLU A 6 7.67 20.49 -15.61
N THR A 7 8.42 19.72 -16.40
CA THR A 7 7.95 18.44 -16.96
C THR A 7 7.92 17.32 -15.90
N ILE A 8 8.81 17.38 -14.90
CA ILE A 8 8.83 16.43 -13.78
C ILE A 8 7.65 16.68 -12.85
N SER A 9 7.28 17.95 -12.58
CA SER A 9 6.19 18.27 -11.65
C SER A 9 4.79 17.91 -12.16
N GLN A 10 4.61 17.74 -13.48
CA GLN A 10 3.29 17.47 -14.08
C GLN A 10 2.95 15.97 -14.26
N LYS A 11 3.93 15.06 -14.15
CA LYS A 11 3.72 13.62 -14.41
C LYS A 11 4.14 12.67 -13.28
N SER A 12 4.85 13.15 -12.26
CA SER A 12 5.02 12.39 -11.01
C SER A 12 3.89 12.74 -10.06
N SER A 13 3.30 11.73 -9.41
CA SER A 13 2.46 11.96 -8.22
C SER A 13 3.19 12.93 -7.27
N PRO A 14 2.48 13.85 -6.61
CA PRO A 14 3.04 14.78 -5.62
C PRO A 14 3.84 14.12 -4.48
N ASP A 15 3.85 12.79 -4.36
CA ASP A 15 4.56 12.05 -3.32
C ASP A 15 6.08 11.92 -3.54
N MET A 16 6.57 11.82 -4.78
CA MET A 16 7.99 11.43 -5.01
C MET A 16 8.98 12.56 -4.67
N GLY A 17 8.65 13.81 -5.02
CA GLY A 17 9.45 14.99 -4.67
C GLY A 17 9.51 15.20 -3.15
N ASN A 18 8.44 14.88 -2.44
CA ASN A 18 8.41 14.92 -0.99
C ASN A 18 9.31 13.83 -0.40
N VAL A 19 9.10 12.56 -0.77
CA VAL A 19 9.90 11.39 -0.30
C VAL A 19 11.40 11.60 -0.48
N LEU A 20 11.82 12.16 -1.61
CA LEU A 20 13.22 12.50 -1.89
C LEU A 20 13.78 13.49 -0.87
N VAL A 21 13.11 14.63 -0.66
CA VAL A 21 13.52 15.67 0.30
C VAL A 21 13.58 15.15 1.74
N LEU A 22 12.77 14.14 2.09
CA LEU A 22 12.73 13.59 3.44
C LEU A 22 13.80 12.54 3.72
N LEU A 23 14.21 11.82 2.69
CA LEU A 23 15.31 10.86 2.80
C LEU A 23 16.64 11.61 2.72
N SER A 24 16.79 12.54 1.78
CA SER A 24 18.04 13.30 1.60
C SER A 24 18.26 14.44 2.61
N GLY A 25 17.20 14.90 3.28
CA GLY A 25 17.23 16.16 4.01
C GLY A 25 17.32 17.38 3.08
N PRO A 26 17.60 18.59 3.61
CA PRO A 26 17.72 19.81 2.81
C PRO A 26 19.03 19.90 2.02
N ASP A 27 19.88 18.86 2.06
CA ASP A 27 21.12 18.81 1.31
C ASP A 27 20.82 18.55 -0.17
N LEU A 28 20.91 19.62 -0.97
CA LEU A 28 20.66 19.60 -2.40
C LEU A 28 21.52 18.57 -3.14
N VAL A 29 22.75 18.33 -2.70
CA VAL A 29 23.64 17.33 -3.32
C VAL A 29 23.07 15.93 -3.15
N VAL A 30 22.48 15.64 -1.98
CA VAL A 30 21.88 14.33 -1.69
C VAL A 30 20.55 14.18 -2.44
N VAL A 31 19.76 15.25 -2.56
CA VAL A 31 18.51 15.26 -3.37
C VAL A 31 18.84 14.97 -4.84
N GLU A 32 19.81 15.67 -5.41
CA GLU A 32 20.23 15.52 -6.81
C GLU A 32 20.77 14.11 -7.07
N THR A 33 21.57 13.58 -6.14
CA THR A 33 22.08 12.20 -6.21
C THR A 33 20.93 11.19 -6.20
N ALA A 34 19.94 11.37 -5.32
CA ALA A 34 18.77 10.50 -5.22
C ALA A 34 17.91 10.54 -6.49
N LEU A 35 17.65 11.73 -7.01
CA LEU A 35 16.90 11.93 -8.27
C LEU A 35 17.60 11.30 -9.47
N SER A 36 18.91 11.54 -9.59
CA SER A 36 19.73 11.00 -10.67
C SER A 36 19.75 9.46 -10.64
N MET A 37 19.97 8.87 -9.46
CA MET A 37 19.93 7.42 -9.26
C MET A 37 18.54 6.86 -9.60
N THR A 38 17.47 7.45 -9.09
CA THR A 38 16.10 6.99 -9.36
C THR A 38 15.77 7.04 -10.86
N LYS A 39 16.19 8.10 -11.55
CA LYS A 39 16.02 8.21 -12.99
C LYS A 39 16.77 7.12 -13.74
N GLN A 40 18.05 6.91 -13.42
CA GLN A 40 18.86 5.85 -14.04
C GLN A 40 18.27 4.46 -13.80
N LEU A 41 17.78 4.20 -12.58
CA LEU A 41 17.11 2.96 -12.21
C LEU A 41 15.83 2.75 -13.06
N ILE A 42 14.97 3.76 -13.17
CA ILE A 42 13.74 3.71 -13.96
C ILE A 42 14.03 3.51 -15.44
N ASP A 43 15.00 4.25 -15.98
CA ASP A 43 15.37 4.17 -17.39
C ASP A 43 15.92 2.77 -17.71
N GLY A 44 16.84 2.25 -16.89
CA GLY A 44 17.36 0.90 -17.02
C GLY A 44 16.28 -0.18 -16.91
N TYR A 45 15.29 0.03 -16.03
CA TYR A 45 14.15 -0.87 -15.86
C TYR A 45 13.25 -0.91 -17.10
N ARG A 46 12.91 0.25 -17.66
CA ARG A 46 11.97 0.37 -18.80
C ARG A 46 12.57 -0.09 -20.12
N THR A 47 13.84 0.21 -20.37
CA THR A 47 14.49 -0.18 -21.63
C THR A 47 14.96 -1.63 -21.62
N GLY A 48 14.77 -2.36 -20.51
CA GLY A 48 15.33 -3.70 -20.32
C GLY A 48 16.85 -3.71 -20.43
N SER A 49 17.52 -2.59 -20.13
CA SER A 49 18.96 -2.48 -20.33
C SER A 49 19.69 -3.32 -19.27
N THR A 50 20.18 -4.49 -19.68
CA THR A 50 21.01 -5.37 -18.86
C THR A 50 22.39 -4.80 -18.58
N ASN A 51 22.78 -3.70 -19.25
CA ASN A 51 24.06 -3.05 -19.03
C ASN A 51 24.17 -2.44 -17.61
N GLN A 52 23.04 -2.25 -16.93
CA GLN A 52 23.02 -1.78 -15.53
C GLN A 52 22.33 -2.77 -14.57
N TRP A 53 21.39 -3.58 -15.07
CA TRP A 53 20.79 -4.69 -14.33
C TRP A 53 21.57 -5.99 -14.59
N VAL A 54 22.35 -6.41 -13.60
CA VAL A 54 23.25 -7.56 -13.73
C VAL A 54 22.54 -8.84 -13.27
N PRO A 55 22.63 -9.95 -14.03
CA PRO A 55 22.15 -11.25 -13.56
C PRO A 55 22.86 -11.75 -12.30
N GLY A 56 22.07 -12.27 -11.36
CA GLY A 56 22.50 -12.66 -10.02
C GLY A 56 22.77 -11.48 -9.08
N CYS A 57 23.34 -11.78 -7.91
CA CYS A 57 23.85 -10.76 -6.98
C CYS A 57 25.28 -11.12 -6.56
N ARG A 58 26.27 -10.60 -7.30
CA ARG A 58 27.70 -10.78 -6.98
C ARG A 58 28.32 -9.43 -6.70
N TRP A 59 27.90 -8.82 -5.61
CA TRP A 59 28.35 -7.50 -5.19
C TRP A 59 29.32 -7.60 -4.01
N ALA A 60 30.11 -6.54 -3.80
CA ALA A 60 30.94 -6.43 -2.62
C ALA A 60 30.09 -6.55 -1.33
N PRO A 61 30.62 -7.09 -0.21
CA PRO A 61 29.82 -7.36 0.99
C PRO A 61 29.15 -6.15 1.64
N ASP A 62 29.58 -4.93 1.34
CA ASP A 62 29.06 -3.65 1.83
C ASP A 62 28.27 -2.86 0.78
N GLN A 63 28.17 -3.39 -0.45
CA GLN A 63 27.40 -2.81 -1.53
C GLN A 63 25.91 -3.06 -1.31
N TYR A 64 25.16 -1.98 -1.17
CA TYR A 64 23.71 -2.01 -1.22
C TYR A 64 23.25 -2.08 -2.67
N TYR A 65 22.23 -2.87 -2.93
CA TYR A 65 21.65 -3.07 -4.25
C TYR A 65 20.15 -3.35 -4.14
N VAL A 66 19.41 -3.05 -5.19
CA VAL A 66 18.04 -3.56 -5.37
C VAL A 66 18.08 -4.76 -6.30
N TYR A 67 17.13 -5.68 -6.15
CA TYR A 67 17.05 -6.88 -6.95
C TYR A 67 15.61 -7.25 -7.24
N GLN A 68 15.43 -8.04 -8.29
CA GLN A 68 14.15 -8.56 -8.71
C GLN A 68 14.24 -10.07 -8.95
N HIS A 69 13.16 -10.77 -8.62
CA HIS A 69 12.93 -12.13 -9.10
C HIS A 69 11.92 -12.08 -10.25
N ARG A 70 12.22 -12.86 -11.29
CA ARG A 70 11.40 -12.96 -12.49
C ARG A 70 11.13 -14.41 -12.87
N ASP A 71 10.00 -14.63 -13.52
CA ASP A 71 9.67 -15.84 -14.26
C ASP A 71 9.19 -15.46 -15.67
N GLU A 72 8.60 -16.41 -16.39
CA GLU A 72 8.09 -16.21 -17.76
C GLU A 72 7.00 -15.13 -17.84
N ALA A 73 6.24 -14.91 -16.76
CA ALA A 73 5.22 -13.86 -16.67
C ALA A 73 5.80 -12.49 -16.28
N GLY A 74 7.12 -12.40 -16.06
CA GLY A 74 7.82 -11.17 -15.74
C GLY A 74 8.23 -11.06 -14.27
N VAL A 75 8.38 -9.83 -13.79
CA VAL A 75 8.83 -9.54 -12.42
C VAL A 75 7.71 -9.81 -11.43
N PHE A 76 8.02 -10.58 -10.39
CA PHE A 76 7.04 -10.95 -9.36
C PHE A 76 7.47 -10.65 -7.94
N TYR A 77 8.74 -10.28 -7.76
CA TYR A 77 9.26 -9.87 -6.49
C TYR A 77 10.38 -8.85 -6.68
N VAL A 78 10.34 -7.77 -5.89
CA VAL A 78 11.42 -6.78 -5.79
C VAL A 78 11.86 -6.73 -4.34
N GLY A 79 13.16 -6.59 -4.11
CA GLY A 79 13.74 -6.43 -2.79
C GLY A 79 14.99 -5.57 -2.79
N LYS A 80 15.37 -5.12 -1.61
CA LYS A 80 16.70 -4.54 -1.35
C LYS A 80 17.62 -5.53 -0.65
N GLY A 81 18.90 -5.45 -1.00
CA GLY A 81 19.93 -6.37 -0.57
C GLY A 81 21.26 -5.70 -0.22
N VAL A 82 22.02 -6.43 0.58
CA VAL A 82 23.45 -6.29 0.80
C VAL A 82 23.96 -7.72 0.98
N ARG A 83 25.20 -8.02 0.57
CA ARG A 83 25.71 -9.41 0.49
C ARG A 83 24.81 -10.30 -0.38
N ASP A 84 24.64 -11.57 -0.04
CA ASP A 84 23.91 -12.57 -0.85
C ASP A 84 22.40 -12.61 -0.56
N ARG A 85 21.81 -11.50 -0.12
CA ARG A 85 20.42 -11.46 0.34
C ARG A 85 19.40 -11.99 -0.68
N ALA A 86 19.59 -11.71 -1.97
CA ALA A 86 18.70 -12.22 -3.01
C ALA A 86 18.76 -13.76 -3.11
N ALA A 87 19.96 -14.33 -3.08
CA ALA A 87 20.18 -15.77 -3.05
C ALA A 87 19.66 -16.43 -1.76
N ASP A 88 19.83 -15.77 -0.61
CA ASP A 88 19.33 -16.24 0.68
C ASP A 88 17.80 -16.40 0.69
N HIS A 89 17.07 -15.57 -0.05
CA HIS A 89 15.61 -15.72 -0.19
C HIS A 89 15.23 -17.01 -0.90
N VAL A 90 15.99 -17.43 -1.92
CA VAL A 90 15.76 -18.69 -2.63
C VAL A 90 16.04 -19.88 -1.69
N LYS A 91 17.17 -19.83 -0.98
CA LYS A 91 17.54 -20.86 0.01
C LYS A 91 16.47 -21.00 1.12
N LYS A 92 15.92 -19.89 1.60
CA LYS A 92 14.83 -19.89 2.60
C LYS A 92 13.52 -20.47 2.06
N ALA A 93 13.14 -20.11 0.83
CA ALA A 93 11.94 -20.66 0.19
C ALA A 93 12.02 -22.18 0.10
N LEU A 94 13.18 -22.70 -0.27
CA LEU A 94 13.40 -24.13 -0.35
C LEU A 94 13.42 -24.81 1.02
N ALA A 95 14.12 -24.23 2.00
CA ALA A 95 14.14 -24.80 3.35
C ALA A 95 12.73 -24.92 3.91
N ALA A 96 11.88 -23.91 3.68
CA ALA A 96 10.46 -23.94 4.06
C ALA A 96 9.68 -25.04 3.31
N TRP A 97 9.87 -25.16 2.00
CA TRP A 97 9.20 -26.19 1.19
C TRP A 97 9.57 -27.62 1.62
N LYS A 98 10.86 -27.87 1.89
CA LYS A 98 11.36 -29.16 2.40
C LYS A 98 10.79 -29.47 3.78
N ALA A 99 10.72 -28.47 4.67
CA ALA A 99 10.22 -28.64 6.03
C ALA A 99 8.70 -28.93 6.08
N ASP A 100 7.92 -28.39 5.16
CA ASP A 100 6.46 -28.50 5.14
C ASP A 100 5.93 -29.56 4.14
N GLY A 101 6.75 -30.57 3.84
CA GLY A 101 6.34 -31.72 3.01
C GLY A 101 5.88 -31.34 1.59
N GLY A 102 6.49 -30.31 1.02
CA GLY A 102 6.18 -29.84 -0.32
C GLY A 102 5.07 -28.77 -0.40
N ARG A 103 4.53 -28.33 0.75
CA ARG A 103 3.54 -27.26 0.83
C ARG A 103 4.21 -25.92 1.14
N LEU A 104 3.63 -24.84 0.63
CA LEU A 104 4.10 -23.47 0.88
C LEU A 104 2.90 -22.55 1.03
N SER A 105 2.89 -21.71 2.06
CA SER A 105 1.83 -20.73 2.32
C SER A 105 2.02 -19.40 1.58
N SER A 106 3.24 -19.09 1.15
CA SER A 106 3.58 -17.81 0.50
C SER A 106 3.63 -17.95 -1.02
N ARG A 107 2.77 -17.22 -1.76
CA ARG A 107 2.79 -17.14 -3.24
C ARG A 107 4.18 -16.86 -3.82
N LYS A 108 4.96 -15.96 -3.19
CA LYS A 108 6.37 -15.71 -3.56
C LYS A 108 7.23 -16.97 -3.52
N HIS A 109 7.14 -17.76 -2.45
CA HIS A 109 7.93 -18.98 -2.33
C HIS A 109 7.42 -20.02 -3.32
N GLN A 110 6.10 -20.12 -3.53
CA GLN A 110 5.52 -21.00 -4.55
C GLN A 110 6.07 -20.69 -5.95
N ARG A 111 6.16 -19.41 -6.33
CA ARG A 111 6.74 -18.99 -7.63
C ARG A 111 8.24 -19.27 -7.72
N ILE A 112 9.00 -19.02 -6.64
CA ILE A 112 10.42 -19.38 -6.60
C ILE A 112 10.62 -20.88 -6.80
N ILE A 113 9.87 -21.71 -6.05
CA ILE A 113 9.99 -23.17 -6.14
C ILE A 113 9.46 -23.71 -7.47
N GLY A 114 8.37 -23.17 -8.00
CA GLY A 114 7.84 -23.56 -9.31
C GLY A 114 8.81 -23.28 -10.46
N ALA A 115 9.70 -22.31 -10.30
CA ALA A 115 10.77 -22.01 -11.25
C ALA A 115 12.04 -22.86 -11.05
N LEU A 116 12.13 -23.65 -9.97
CA LEU A 116 13.18 -24.65 -9.78
C LEU A 116 12.72 -25.97 -10.41
N THR A 117 13.50 -26.48 -11.34
CA THR A 117 13.26 -27.75 -12.06
C THR A 117 13.47 -28.95 -11.12
N PRO A 118 12.46 -29.82 -10.89
CA PRO A 118 12.59 -30.99 -10.02
C PRO A 118 13.51 -32.10 -10.55
N GLU A 119 13.80 -32.09 -11.85
CA GLU A 119 14.46 -33.19 -12.59
C GLU A 119 15.98 -33.03 -12.70
N GLU A 120 16.55 -31.90 -12.26
CA GLU A 120 17.98 -31.60 -12.37
C GLU A 120 18.71 -31.74 -11.03
N ASP A 121 20.05 -31.84 -11.10
CA ASP A 121 20.92 -31.65 -9.93
C ASP A 121 20.52 -30.34 -9.24
N TYR A 122 20.15 -30.46 -7.98
CA TYR A 122 19.58 -29.40 -7.18
C TYR A 122 20.51 -28.17 -7.09
N GLU A 123 21.82 -28.38 -6.96
CA GLU A 123 22.79 -27.28 -6.92
C GLU A 123 22.85 -26.55 -8.27
N ALA A 124 22.75 -27.30 -9.38
CA ALA A 124 22.71 -26.74 -10.72
C ALA A 124 21.42 -25.94 -11.00
N SER A 125 20.28 -26.41 -10.48
CA SER A 125 19.00 -25.70 -10.60
C SER A 125 18.99 -24.41 -9.77
N LEU A 126 19.56 -24.44 -8.57
CA LEU A 126 19.74 -23.26 -7.72
C LEU A 126 20.65 -22.22 -8.37
N ASP A 127 21.81 -22.64 -8.89
CA ASP A 127 22.76 -21.77 -9.57
C ASP A 127 22.16 -21.14 -10.83
N ARG A 128 21.39 -21.93 -11.60
CA ARG A 128 20.67 -21.43 -12.76
C ARG A 128 19.65 -20.37 -12.37
N TYR A 129 18.81 -20.65 -11.36
CA TYR A 129 17.83 -19.68 -10.90
C TYR A 129 18.51 -18.39 -10.42
N GLN A 130 19.56 -18.50 -9.62
CA GLN A 130 20.30 -17.33 -9.14
C GLN A 130 20.94 -16.55 -10.29
N SER A 131 21.39 -17.22 -11.34
CA SER A 131 22.08 -16.57 -12.47
C SER A 131 21.14 -16.05 -13.56
N ALA A 132 19.90 -16.55 -13.66
CA ALA A 132 18.98 -16.24 -14.77
C ALA A 132 17.68 -15.54 -14.31
N ASN A 133 17.20 -15.83 -13.12
CA ASN A 133 15.91 -15.37 -12.60
C ASN A 133 16.05 -14.28 -11.54
N ILE A 134 17.27 -13.97 -11.11
CA ILE A 134 17.58 -12.80 -10.31
C ILE A 134 18.28 -11.77 -11.19
N LEU A 135 17.78 -10.53 -11.19
CA LEU A 135 18.50 -9.37 -11.72
C LEU A 135 18.73 -8.38 -10.57
N SER A 136 19.89 -7.76 -10.50
CA SER A 136 20.20 -6.78 -9.47
C SER A 136 20.86 -5.51 -10.01
N TYR A 137 20.68 -4.41 -9.30
CA TYR A 137 21.19 -3.09 -9.63
C TYR A 137 21.96 -2.52 -8.42
N PRO A 138 23.26 -2.21 -8.57
CA PRO A 138 24.06 -1.68 -7.48
C PRO A 138 23.69 -0.22 -7.19
N ILE A 139 23.55 0.14 -5.91
CA ILE A 139 23.14 1.48 -5.49
C ILE A 139 24.31 2.28 -4.91
N GLY A 140 24.91 1.81 -3.83
CA GLY A 140 26.07 2.43 -3.20
C GLY A 140 26.47 1.73 -1.91
N THR A 141 27.47 2.25 -1.21
CA THR A 141 27.95 1.72 0.07
C THR A 141 27.59 2.62 1.25
N GLY A 142 27.74 2.11 2.46
CA GLY A 142 27.54 2.85 3.70
C GLY A 142 26.10 3.34 3.91
N ARG A 143 25.93 4.33 4.79
CA ARG A 143 24.61 4.84 5.21
C ARG A 143 23.82 5.46 4.05
N MET A 144 24.50 6.11 3.13
CA MET A 144 23.88 6.69 1.95
C MET A 144 23.38 5.59 1.00
N GLY A 145 24.18 4.55 0.77
CA GLY A 145 23.77 3.38 -0.01
C GLY A 145 22.52 2.69 0.55
N GLU A 146 22.44 2.51 1.87
CA GLU A 146 21.26 1.94 2.53
C GLU A 146 19.98 2.73 2.26
N MET A 147 20.06 4.05 2.41
CA MET A 147 18.94 4.97 2.25
C MET A 147 18.48 5.07 0.78
N MET A 148 19.43 5.20 -0.14
CA MET A 148 19.16 5.22 -1.57
C MET A 148 18.56 3.89 -2.05
N CYS A 149 19.00 2.77 -1.47
CA CYS A 149 18.48 1.44 -1.78
C CYS A 149 17.05 1.25 -1.28
N PHE A 150 16.70 1.89 -0.17
CA PHE A 150 15.32 1.97 0.30
C PHE A 150 14.43 2.75 -0.66
N LEU A 151 14.87 3.94 -1.10
CA LEU A 151 14.16 4.75 -2.09
C LEU A 151 13.98 4.00 -3.42
N ALA A 152 15.06 3.35 -3.90
CA ALA A 152 15.05 2.58 -5.12
C ALA A 152 14.02 1.43 -5.07
N GLU A 153 13.99 0.66 -3.98
CA GLU A 153 13.00 -0.41 -3.78
C GLU A 153 11.58 0.16 -3.78
N ASP A 154 11.34 1.26 -3.07
CA ASP A 154 10.04 1.91 -2.98
C ASP A 154 9.54 2.37 -4.36
N VAL A 155 10.39 3.03 -5.16
CA VAL A 155 10.04 3.47 -6.52
C VAL A 155 9.71 2.29 -7.43
N LEU A 156 10.51 1.22 -7.38
CA LEU A 156 10.27 0.02 -8.19
C LEU A 156 8.92 -0.64 -7.86
N ILE A 157 8.55 -0.67 -6.58
CA ILE A 157 7.28 -1.24 -6.10
C ILE A 157 6.10 -0.33 -6.44
N THR A 158 6.18 0.95 -6.08
CA THR A 158 5.04 1.87 -6.11
C THR A 158 4.77 2.45 -7.50
N HIS A 159 5.82 2.67 -8.30
CA HIS A 159 5.71 3.41 -9.56
C HIS A 159 5.92 2.56 -10.82
N LEU A 160 6.68 1.47 -10.76
CA LEU A 160 6.98 0.67 -11.97
C LEU A 160 6.21 -0.64 -12.07
N ASN A 161 5.94 -1.29 -10.94
CA ASN A 161 5.31 -2.61 -10.95
C ASN A 161 3.89 -2.59 -10.38
N SER A 162 3.40 -1.45 -9.89
CA SER A 162 2.21 -1.39 -9.02
C SER A 162 2.38 -2.28 -7.78
N VAL A 163 1.45 -2.18 -6.83
CA VAL A 163 1.38 -3.10 -5.69
C VAL A 163 0.91 -4.46 -6.19
N PHE A 164 1.76 -5.18 -6.93
CA PHE A 164 1.61 -6.63 -7.05
C PHE A 164 1.51 -7.22 -5.63
N GLU A 165 1.11 -8.48 -5.53
CA GLU A 165 1.17 -9.27 -4.31
C GLU A 165 2.62 -9.55 -3.87
N LEU A 166 3.41 -8.49 -3.76
CA LEU A 166 4.77 -8.39 -3.29
C LEU A 166 4.68 -8.52 -1.78
N THR A 167 4.72 -9.76 -1.31
CA THR A 167 4.87 -10.09 0.11
C THR A 167 6.25 -9.63 0.58
N ASN A 168 6.29 -8.35 0.93
CA ASN A 168 7.14 -7.71 1.91
C ASN A 168 6.55 -6.41 2.48
N GLU A 169 5.24 -6.18 2.35
CA GLU A 169 4.56 -5.51 3.46
C GLU A 169 4.75 -6.42 4.69
N THR A 170 5.72 -6.08 5.54
CA THR A 170 5.85 -6.50 6.96
C THR A 170 6.56 -7.81 7.37
N GLY A 171 7.12 -8.64 6.47
CA GLY A 171 7.68 -9.95 6.90
C GLY A 171 9.20 -10.03 7.15
N GLY A 172 10.03 -9.70 6.14
CA GLY A 172 11.44 -10.11 6.10
C GLY A 172 12.48 -9.11 6.63
N ASN A 173 12.09 -7.92 7.07
CA ASN A 173 13.00 -6.84 7.49
C ASN A 173 12.87 -6.51 8.99
N ASN A 174 12.94 -7.56 9.81
CA ASN A 174 12.79 -7.45 11.26
C ASN A 174 13.94 -6.67 11.97
N ARG A 175 14.94 -6.15 11.23
CA ARG A 175 16.06 -5.36 11.77
C ARG A 175 16.01 -3.86 11.49
N SER A 176 15.21 -3.39 10.54
CA SER A 176 15.16 -1.96 10.12
C SER A 176 13.72 -1.49 9.85
N TRP A 177 12.83 -1.71 10.82
CA TRP A 177 11.41 -1.39 10.69
C TRP A 177 11.16 0.13 10.58
N GLY A 178 10.46 0.58 9.52
CA GLY A 178 9.58 1.75 9.64
C GLY A 178 9.77 2.97 8.74
N TYR A 179 10.58 2.92 7.67
CA TYR A 179 10.90 4.13 6.89
C TYR A 179 9.98 4.45 5.68
N ALA A 180 8.88 3.72 5.48
CA ALA A 180 8.05 3.80 4.27
C ALA A 180 6.99 4.93 4.23
N TRP A 181 7.06 5.97 5.08
CA TRP A 181 5.95 6.94 5.21
C TRP A 181 6.33 8.36 5.67
N LEU A 182 7.61 8.73 5.76
CA LEU A 182 7.93 10.13 6.06
C LEU A 182 7.46 11.00 4.88
N THR A 183 6.59 11.99 5.16
CA THR A 183 6.25 13.23 4.38
C THR A 183 5.99 14.45 5.28
N GLN A 184 6.61 15.59 4.94
CA GLN A 184 6.60 16.89 5.64
C GLN A 184 5.33 17.68 5.25
N PRO A 185 4.60 18.31 6.19
CA PRO A 185 3.45 19.15 5.84
C PRO A 185 3.85 20.53 5.29
N TYR A 186 3.03 21.02 4.36
CA TYR A 186 3.15 22.24 3.55
C TYR A 186 3.20 23.59 4.33
N GLN A 187 3.11 23.60 5.67
CA GLN A 187 3.12 24.84 6.49
C GLN A 187 4.22 24.89 7.56
N SER A 188 5.33 24.20 7.35
CA SER A 188 6.42 24.11 8.34
C SER A 188 7.21 25.42 8.59
N HIS A 189 6.91 26.50 7.87
CA HIS A 189 7.60 27.79 7.99
C HIS A 189 7.42 28.45 9.37
N THR A 190 6.42 28.03 10.16
CA THR A 190 6.10 28.66 11.45
C THR A 190 6.65 27.94 12.67
N VAL A 191 7.18 26.70 12.57
CA VAL A 191 7.82 26.06 13.74
C VAL A 191 9.01 25.12 13.41
N PRO A 192 10.12 25.65 12.87
CA PRO A 192 11.33 24.88 12.54
C PRO A 192 11.90 24.05 13.70
N GLU A 193 11.85 24.58 14.93
CA GLU A 193 12.34 23.87 16.11
C GLU A 193 11.51 22.65 16.51
N ARG A 194 10.21 22.63 16.23
CA ARG A 194 9.35 21.47 16.55
C ARG A 194 9.55 20.36 15.54
N TRP A 195 9.75 20.69 14.25
CA TRP A 195 10.14 19.72 13.23
C TRP A 195 11.54 19.17 13.47
N GLY A 196 12.51 20.04 13.78
CA GLY A 196 13.86 19.64 14.17
C GLY A 196 13.87 18.75 15.42
N ARG A 197 12.98 18.98 16.39
CA ARG A 197 12.79 18.09 17.56
C ARG A 197 12.14 16.76 17.18
N ALA A 198 11.16 16.73 16.29
CA ALA A 198 10.51 15.50 15.83
C ALA A 198 11.45 14.63 14.97
N ALA A 199 12.25 15.23 14.09
CA ALA A 199 13.29 14.55 13.33
C ALA A 199 14.40 14.03 14.24
N ASN A 200 14.86 14.82 15.21
CA ASN A 200 15.82 14.35 16.23
C ASN A 200 15.23 13.26 17.14
N TYR A 201 13.95 13.35 17.50
CA TYR A 201 13.24 12.31 18.23
C TYR A 201 13.14 11.02 17.41
N PHE A 202 12.80 11.10 16.13
CA PHE A 202 12.74 9.95 15.21
C PHE A 202 14.11 9.30 14.97
N LEU A 203 15.16 10.10 14.79
CA LEU A 203 16.55 9.64 14.68
C LEU A 203 17.05 8.98 15.98
N ARG A 204 16.56 9.45 17.14
CA ARG A 204 16.87 8.86 18.46
C ARG A 204 16.01 7.62 18.79
N HIS A 205 14.83 7.46 18.18
CA HIS A 205 13.87 6.39 18.49
C HIS A 205 13.45 5.64 17.20
N ARG A 206 14.35 4.77 16.69
CA ARG A 206 14.38 4.05 15.38
C ARG A 206 13.12 3.28 14.90
N ARG A 207 11.90 3.57 15.38
CA ARG A 207 10.64 3.02 14.89
C ARG A 207 9.49 3.86 15.46
N LEU A 208 8.60 4.41 14.63
CA LEU A 208 7.34 4.91 15.17
C LEU A 208 6.54 3.72 15.71
N SER A 209 6.18 3.81 16.99
CA SER A 209 5.21 2.90 17.59
C SER A 209 3.89 2.96 16.82
N SER A 210 3.04 1.94 17.03
CA SER A 210 1.66 1.98 16.54
C SER A 210 0.97 3.28 16.94
N ASP A 211 1.23 3.79 18.16
CA ASP A 211 0.69 5.05 18.65
C ASP A 211 1.16 6.24 17.83
N ALA A 212 2.44 6.28 17.47
CA ALA A 212 2.99 7.40 16.71
C ALA A 212 2.51 7.40 15.25
N LYS A 213 2.27 6.22 14.65
CA LYS A 213 1.56 6.13 13.36
C LYS A 213 0.12 6.61 13.48
N ALA A 214 -0.59 6.15 14.50
CA ALA A 214 -1.96 6.55 14.73
C ALA A 214 -2.09 8.06 14.94
N ASN A 215 -1.14 8.68 15.68
CA ASN A 215 -1.08 10.13 15.86
C ASN A 215 -0.90 10.87 14.53
N LEU A 216 -0.07 10.35 13.62
CA LEU A 216 0.12 10.97 12.31
C LEU A 216 -1.12 10.82 11.42
N THR A 217 -1.73 9.64 11.40
CA THR A 217 -3.00 9.43 10.69
C THR A 217 -4.08 10.34 11.26
N GLU A 218 -4.12 10.54 12.57
CA GLU A 218 -5.07 11.41 13.27
C GLU A 218 -4.87 12.89 12.93
N ILE A 219 -3.62 13.37 12.91
CA ILE A 219 -3.30 14.73 12.46
C ILE A 219 -3.75 14.92 11.00
N ARG A 220 -3.46 13.95 10.12
CA ARG A 220 -3.88 14.01 8.72
C ARG A 220 -5.38 13.99 8.56
N ALA A 221 -6.07 13.09 9.27
CA ALA A 221 -7.51 13.00 9.25
C ALA A 221 -8.16 14.28 9.76
N THR A 222 -7.62 14.88 10.83
CA THR A 222 -8.07 16.18 11.35
C THR A 222 -7.94 17.28 10.30
N ASN A 223 -6.78 17.36 9.64
CA ASN A 223 -6.54 18.35 8.57
C ASN A 223 -7.46 18.12 7.36
N LEU A 224 -7.63 16.85 6.95
CA LEU A 224 -8.53 16.45 5.89
C LEU A 224 -9.96 16.91 6.20
N LEU A 225 -10.48 16.53 7.37
CA LEU A 225 -11.83 16.87 7.81
C LEU A 225 -12.04 18.38 7.93
N ALA A 226 -11.06 19.12 8.44
CA ALA A 226 -11.13 20.59 8.54
C ALA A 226 -11.23 21.26 7.17
N GLY A 227 -10.57 20.71 6.15
CA GLY A 227 -10.60 21.21 4.77
C GLY A 227 -11.66 20.58 3.87
N ALA A 228 -12.39 19.57 4.33
CA ALA A 228 -13.32 18.75 3.54
C ALA A 228 -14.79 19.15 3.76
N THR A 229 -15.08 20.44 3.96
CA THR A 229 -16.41 20.89 4.39
C THR A 229 -17.49 20.50 3.39
N SER A 230 -17.22 20.64 2.08
CA SER A 230 -18.15 20.26 1.01
C SER A 230 -18.42 18.76 0.95
N VAL A 231 -17.38 17.92 1.09
CA VAL A 231 -17.52 16.46 1.09
C VAL A 231 -18.31 15.98 2.30
N LEU A 232 -18.01 16.52 3.49
CA LEU A 232 -18.76 16.18 4.70
C LEU A 232 -20.23 16.61 4.61
N SER A 233 -20.50 17.79 4.04
CA SER A 233 -21.87 18.22 3.74
C SER A 233 -22.56 17.30 2.73
N ALA A 234 -21.87 16.84 1.69
CA ALA A 234 -22.42 15.91 0.71
C ALA A 234 -22.74 14.55 1.34
N LEU A 235 -21.82 14.00 2.14
CA LEU A 235 -22.03 12.75 2.88
C LEU A 235 -23.18 12.86 3.88
N ALA A 236 -23.30 13.99 4.59
CA ALA A 236 -24.41 14.25 5.52
C ALA A 236 -25.75 14.50 4.81
N SER A 237 -25.74 14.83 3.53
CA SER A 237 -26.95 15.02 2.72
C SER A 237 -27.50 13.71 2.16
N ILE A 238 -26.77 12.60 2.29
CA ILE A 238 -27.28 11.28 1.94
C ILE A 238 -28.48 10.94 2.84
N HIS A 239 -29.57 10.44 2.26
CA HIS A 239 -30.79 10.19 2.99
C HIS A 239 -30.59 9.20 4.15
N GLY A 240 -30.95 9.63 5.36
CA GLY A 240 -30.78 8.85 6.59
C GLY A 240 -29.32 8.71 7.04
N ALA A 241 -28.36 9.39 6.40
CA ALA A 241 -26.96 9.29 6.78
C ALA A 241 -26.64 10.23 7.95
N GLN A 242 -25.84 9.73 8.89
CA GLN A 242 -25.26 10.52 9.96
C GLN A 242 -23.74 10.33 9.96
N VAL A 243 -23.00 11.44 9.85
CA VAL A 243 -21.54 11.45 9.91
C VAL A 243 -21.12 11.45 11.38
N GLY A 244 -20.40 10.41 11.79
CA GLY A 244 -19.88 10.28 13.14
C GLY A 244 -18.66 11.17 13.43
N SER A 245 -18.19 11.13 14.67
CA SER A 245 -16.93 11.77 15.06
C SER A 245 -15.72 10.98 14.56
N LEU A 246 -14.57 11.66 14.49
CA LEU A 246 -13.29 11.03 14.24
C LEU A 246 -12.95 10.09 15.40
N LYS A 247 -12.62 8.84 15.06
CA LYS A 247 -12.29 7.78 16.00
C LYS A 247 -10.92 7.21 15.70
N LYS A 248 -10.31 6.64 16.74
CA LYS A 248 -9.00 5.98 16.69
C LYS A 248 -9.07 4.64 17.40
N ARG A 249 -8.62 3.58 16.71
CA ARG A 249 -8.56 2.22 17.23
C ARG A 249 -7.24 1.58 16.83
N GLY A 250 -6.32 1.45 17.78
CA GLY A 250 -4.96 1.01 17.48
C GLY A 250 -4.28 1.97 16.49
N GLN A 251 -3.86 1.45 15.33
CA GLN A 251 -3.23 2.23 14.27
C GLN A 251 -4.23 2.88 13.29
N ASP A 252 -5.50 2.48 13.36
CA ASP A 252 -6.53 2.91 12.43
C ASP A 252 -7.22 4.17 12.94
N VAL A 253 -7.41 5.12 12.04
CA VAL A 253 -8.16 6.35 12.28
C VAL A 253 -9.27 6.41 11.23
N PHE A 254 -10.50 6.65 11.67
CA PHE A 254 -11.67 6.55 10.82
C PHE A 254 -12.84 7.41 11.29
N VAL A 255 -13.80 7.62 10.40
CA VAL A 255 -15.14 8.14 10.70
C VAL A 255 -16.16 7.09 10.28
N ASP A 256 -17.18 6.86 11.10
CA ASP A 256 -18.31 6.02 10.70
C ASP A 256 -19.41 6.91 10.10
N LEU A 257 -19.96 6.48 8.98
CA LEU A 257 -21.20 6.98 8.39
C LEU A 257 -22.28 5.93 8.68
N SER A 258 -23.18 6.23 9.61
CA SER A 258 -24.34 5.38 9.89
C SER A 258 -25.50 5.74 8.99
N PHE A 259 -26.34 4.75 8.67
CA PHE A 259 -27.56 4.96 7.89
C PHE A 259 -28.76 4.51 8.72
N ASP A 260 -29.75 5.39 8.85
CA ASP A 260 -30.97 5.11 9.58
C ASP A 260 -31.65 3.86 9.04
N GLN A 261 -32.08 2.98 9.95
CA GLN A 261 -32.80 1.74 9.66
C GLN A 261 -32.06 0.69 8.82
N LEU A 262 -30.79 0.92 8.46
CA LEU A 262 -29.99 -0.09 7.77
C LEU A 262 -29.12 -0.87 8.77
N PRO A 263 -28.93 -2.18 8.56
CA PRO A 263 -28.08 -3.01 9.43
C PRO A 263 -26.58 -2.83 9.16
N ILE A 264 -26.21 -1.73 8.50
CA ILE A 264 -24.84 -1.44 8.06
C ILE A 264 -24.38 -0.07 8.56
N ARG A 265 -23.06 0.09 8.65
CA ARG A 265 -22.38 1.38 8.67
C ARG A 265 -21.27 1.37 7.63
N MET A 266 -20.93 2.54 7.11
CA MET A 266 -19.77 2.70 6.24
C MET A 266 -18.64 3.38 7.01
N GLN A 267 -17.51 2.71 7.14
CA GLN A 267 -16.32 3.25 7.78
C GLN A 267 -15.42 3.90 6.73
N LEU A 268 -15.20 5.21 6.87
CA LEU A 268 -14.22 5.99 6.11
C LEU A 268 -12.87 5.85 6.81
N LEU A 269 -11.98 5.02 6.27
CA LEU A 269 -10.66 4.75 6.84
C LEU A 269 -9.61 5.69 6.24
N PHE A 270 -8.95 6.49 7.08
CA PHE A 270 -7.96 7.47 6.63
C PHE A 270 -6.59 6.85 6.41
N SER A 271 -5.91 7.28 5.35
CA SER A 271 -4.56 6.84 5.05
C SER A 271 -3.51 7.66 5.80
N VAL A 272 -2.52 6.96 6.36
CA VAL A 272 -1.32 7.59 6.93
C VAL A 272 -0.38 8.12 5.84
N LYS A 273 -0.50 7.62 4.60
CA LYS A 273 0.46 7.87 3.51
C LYS A 273 0.00 8.98 2.57
N ASN A 274 -1.29 8.97 2.21
CA ASN A 274 -1.86 9.87 1.21
C ASN A 274 -3.12 10.54 1.79
N PRO A 275 -3.50 11.75 1.34
CA PRO A 275 -4.68 12.46 1.82
C PRO A 275 -5.99 11.88 1.25
N THR A 276 -6.20 10.58 1.42
CA THR A 276 -7.30 9.82 0.81
C THR A 276 -7.98 8.93 1.84
N VAL A 277 -9.20 8.51 1.54
CA VAL A 277 -9.99 7.59 2.36
C VAL A 277 -10.35 6.32 1.61
N LYS A 278 -10.50 5.23 2.36
CA LYS A 278 -11.04 3.97 1.87
C LYS A 278 -12.38 3.70 2.52
N LEU A 279 -13.25 2.99 1.79
CA LEU A 279 -14.59 2.64 2.26
C LEU A 279 -14.64 1.17 2.67
N ASN A 280 -15.05 0.91 3.91
CA ASN A 280 -15.36 -0.43 4.38
C ASN A 280 -16.80 -0.48 4.91
N LEU A 281 -17.57 -1.48 4.51
CA LEU A 281 -18.88 -1.75 5.12
C LEU A 281 -18.70 -2.59 6.37
N ARG A 282 -19.44 -2.26 7.42
CA ARG A 282 -19.41 -2.95 8.71
C ARG A 282 -20.84 -3.07 9.25
N PRO A 283 -21.09 -3.89 10.27
CA PRO A 283 -22.40 -3.94 10.93
C PRO A 283 -22.85 -2.59 11.46
N ALA A 284 -24.14 -2.36 11.66
CA ALA A 284 -24.59 -1.23 12.48
C ALA A 284 -24.08 -1.36 13.93
N LEU A 285 -23.98 -0.24 14.65
CA LEU A 285 -23.68 -0.23 16.08
C LEU A 285 -24.98 -0.27 16.90
N ASP A 286 -24.92 -0.88 18.08
CA ASP A 286 -25.98 -0.85 19.08
C ASP A 286 -25.93 0.46 19.90
N GLU A 287 -26.86 0.59 20.86
CA GLU A 287 -26.97 1.75 21.75
C GLU A 287 -25.71 1.98 22.60
N ASN A 288 -24.88 0.95 22.79
CA ASN A 288 -23.61 1.03 23.50
C ASN A 288 -22.43 1.34 22.57
N GLY A 289 -22.69 1.59 21.28
CA GLY A 289 -21.65 1.86 20.28
C GLY A 289 -20.84 0.62 19.88
N LEU A 290 -21.37 -0.59 20.09
CA LEU A 290 -20.74 -1.85 19.73
C LEU A 290 -21.54 -2.54 18.61
N PRO A 291 -20.90 -3.28 17.69
CA PRO A 291 -21.66 -4.06 16.71
C PRO A 291 -22.51 -5.13 17.42
N GLY A 292 -21.95 -5.86 18.39
CA GLY A 292 -22.67 -6.94 19.08
C GLY A 292 -23.01 -8.12 18.16
N LYS A 293 -23.37 -9.27 18.75
CA LYS A 293 -23.65 -10.48 17.96
C LYS A 293 -24.88 -10.34 17.06
N ALA A 294 -25.93 -9.67 17.56
CA ALA A 294 -27.18 -9.51 16.83
C ALA A 294 -27.01 -8.66 15.56
N ARG A 295 -26.34 -7.48 15.64
CA ARG A 295 -26.12 -6.65 14.44
C ARG A 295 -25.17 -7.32 13.46
N THR A 296 -24.20 -8.09 13.93
CA THR A 296 -23.35 -8.88 13.03
C THR A 296 -24.18 -9.87 12.21
N VAL A 297 -25.13 -10.58 12.82
CA VAL A 297 -26.01 -11.50 12.08
C VAL A 297 -26.94 -10.76 11.11
N GLU A 298 -27.48 -9.61 11.51
CA GLU A 298 -28.30 -8.75 10.63
C GLU A 298 -27.49 -8.25 9.43
N PHE A 299 -26.26 -7.82 9.67
CA PHE A 299 -25.32 -7.39 8.63
C PHE A 299 -25.00 -8.50 7.64
N GLU A 300 -24.64 -9.68 8.15
CA GLU A 300 -24.35 -10.85 7.31
C GLU A 300 -25.53 -11.20 6.41
N ARG A 301 -26.75 -11.24 6.96
CA ARG A 301 -27.98 -11.49 6.20
C ARG A 301 -28.25 -10.40 5.16
N ALA A 302 -28.03 -9.13 5.51
CA ALA A 302 -28.23 -8.03 4.58
C ALA A 302 -27.25 -8.08 3.41
N VAL A 303 -25.98 -8.43 3.66
CA VAL A 303 -25.00 -8.67 2.60
C VAL A 303 -25.43 -9.83 1.71
N GLU A 304 -25.89 -10.95 2.29
CA GLU A 304 -26.40 -12.09 1.53
C GLU A 304 -27.61 -11.73 0.66
N ASN A 305 -28.53 -10.89 1.16
CA ASN A 305 -29.67 -10.40 0.39
C ASN A 305 -29.22 -9.55 -0.81
N VAL A 306 -28.27 -8.62 -0.60
CA VAL A 306 -27.69 -7.81 -1.68
C VAL A 306 -27.06 -8.69 -2.75
N LEU A 307 -26.26 -9.69 -2.36
CA LEU A 307 -25.63 -10.62 -3.32
C LEU A 307 -26.66 -11.49 -4.05
N SER A 308 -27.73 -11.90 -3.37
CA SER A 308 -28.80 -12.70 -3.97
C SER A 308 -29.62 -11.88 -4.98
N ALA A 309 -29.88 -10.60 -4.68
CA ALA A 309 -30.57 -9.67 -5.57
C ALA A 309 -29.71 -9.21 -6.75
N ASN A 310 -28.38 -9.31 -6.64
CA ASN A 310 -27.42 -8.85 -7.64
C ASN A 310 -26.45 -9.98 -7.99
N GLN A 311 -26.89 -10.92 -8.83
CA GLN A 311 -26.17 -12.16 -9.13
C GLN A 311 -24.76 -11.98 -9.73
N SER A 312 -24.45 -10.79 -10.28
CA SER A 312 -23.11 -10.44 -10.74
C SER A 312 -22.16 -10.03 -9.62
N LEU A 313 -22.65 -9.76 -8.41
CA LEU A 313 -21.81 -9.37 -7.28
C LEU A 313 -21.25 -10.57 -6.54
N ASN A 314 -20.00 -10.45 -6.10
CA ASN A 314 -19.29 -11.44 -5.30
C ASN A 314 -18.49 -10.77 -4.19
N TRP A 315 -19.19 -10.07 -3.29
CA TRP A 315 -18.57 -9.52 -2.10
C TRP A 315 -18.25 -10.64 -1.10
N ASN A 316 -16.99 -10.73 -0.73
CA ASN A 316 -16.56 -11.65 0.32
C ASN A 316 -16.60 -10.95 1.68
N LEU A 317 -17.29 -11.57 2.64
CA LEU A 317 -17.27 -11.15 4.03
C LEU A 317 -15.88 -11.42 4.63
N CYS A 318 -15.17 -10.34 4.95
CA CYS A 318 -13.89 -10.43 5.63
C CYS A 318 -14.12 -10.71 7.11
N LEU A 319 -13.37 -11.67 7.67
CA LEU A 319 -13.45 -12.11 9.06
C LEU A 319 -14.83 -12.71 9.43
N LYS A 320 -15.35 -13.62 8.60
CA LYS A 320 -16.60 -14.35 8.85
C LYS A 320 -16.67 -14.94 10.26
N GLY A 321 -17.74 -14.65 10.99
CA GLY A 321 -17.93 -15.08 12.38
C GLY A 321 -17.18 -14.27 13.46
N ALA A 322 -16.43 -13.22 13.08
CA ALA A 322 -15.83 -12.29 14.04
C ALA A 322 -16.87 -11.34 14.64
N GLN A 323 -16.53 -10.68 15.75
CA GLN A 323 -17.40 -9.68 16.37
C GLN A 323 -17.53 -8.37 15.56
N ASP A 324 -16.62 -8.11 14.63
CA ASP A 324 -16.59 -6.88 13.82
C ASP A 324 -16.18 -7.21 12.37
N PRO A 325 -17.00 -7.98 11.64
CA PRO A 325 -16.73 -8.33 10.26
C PRO A 325 -16.87 -7.11 9.36
N TYR A 326 -16.35 -7.21 8.14
CA TYR A 326 -16.46 -6.11 7.18
C TYR A 326 -16.48 -6.62 5.74
N VAL A 327 -16.93 -5.76 4.83
CA VAL A 327 -16.89 -5.97 3.38
C VAL A 327 -16.20 -4.78 2.72
N LYS A 328 -15.45 -5.05 1.66
CA LYS A 328 -14.90 -4.03 0.77
C LYS A 328 -15.80 -3.93 -0.46
N PRO A 329 -16.60 -2.87 -0.59
CA PRO A 329 -17.63 -2.79 -1.63
C PRO A 329 -17.06 -2.57 -3.04
N PHE A 330 -15.80 -2.14 -3.14
CA PHE A 330 -15.17 -1.75 -4.39
C PHE A 330 -13.74 -2.29 -4.52
N ARG A 331 -13.27 -2.37 -5.76
CA ARG A 331 -11.87 -2.54 -6.16
C ARG A 331 -11.49 -1.39 -7.08
N ASP A 332 -10.23 -1.00 -7.07
CA ASP A 332 -9.67 -0.05 -8.04
C ASP A 332 -9.68 -0.69 -9.44
N ALA A 333 -10.23 0.00 -10.43
CA ALA A 333 -10.37 -0.54 -11.80
C ALA A 333 -9.02 -0.69 -12.51
N ALA A 334 -8.07 0.21 -12.26
CA ALA A 334 -6.71 0.11 -12.79
C ALA A 334 -5.90 -0.96 -12.06
N ARG A 335 -6.26 -1.24 -10.80
CA ARG A 335 -5.53 -2.14 -9.89
C ARG A 335 -6.51 -3.04 -9.15
N MET A 336 -7.03 -4.03 -9.89
CA MET A 336 -8.11 -4.98 -9.50
C MET A 336 -7.95 -5.72 -8.15
N ASN A 337 -6.79 -5.63 -7.48
CA ASN A 337 -6.51 -6.20 -6.17
C ASN A 337 -6.29 -5.15 -5.06
N THR A 338 -6.61 -3.89 -5.32
CA THR A 338 -6.43 -2.80 -4.37
C THR A 338 -7.74 -2.09 -4.09
N ASP A 339 -7.85 -1.55 -2.87
CA ASP A 339 -9.02 -0.74 -2.50
C ASP A 339 -8.86 0.64 -3.13
N PRO A 340 -9.92 1.19 -3.75
CA PRO A 340 -9.89 2.55 -4.24
C PRO A 340 -9.69 3.52 -3.08
N ALA A 341 -8.91 4.57 -3.34
CA ALA A 341 -8.53 5.58 -2.36
C ALA A 341 -9.11 6.93 -2.80
N PHE A 342 -10.29 7.25 -2.30
CA PHE A 342 -11.03 8.44 -2.72
C PHE A 342 -10.47 9.71 -2.07
N SER A 343 -10.51 10.82 -2.82
CA SER A 343 -10.22 12.15 -2.28
C SER A 343 -11.32 12.61 -1.31
N MET A 344 -10.92 13.26 -0.22
CA MET A 344 -11.83 13.97 0.69
C MET A 344 -11.82 15.49 0.45
N HIS A 345 -11.01 15.99 -0.47
CA HIS A 345 -10.91 17.44 -0.73
C HIS A 345 -11.64 17.87 -2.00
N ASP A 346 -11.90 16.92 -2.91
CA ASP A 346 -12.44 17.23 -4.22
C ASP A 346 -13.57 16.25 -4.58
N LEU A 347 -14.79 16.76 -4.75
CA LEU A 347 -15.95 15.99 -5.22
C LEU A 347 -16.00 15.88 -6.75
N ALA A 348 -15.20 16.67 -7.48
CA ALA A 348 -15.04 16.53 -8.92
C ALA A 348 -14.10 15.37 -9.27
N ASP A 349 -13.20 15.01 -8.35
CA ASP A 349 -12.28 13.88 -8.52
C ASP A 349 -13.04 12.55 -8.39
N ARG A 350 -13.23 11.89 -9.54
CA ARG A 350 -13.91 10.59 -9.65
C ARG A 350 -12.87 9.50 -9.84
N TYR A 351 -13.08 8.40 -9.13
CA TYR A 351 -12.25 7.22 -9.18
C TYR A 351 -12.99 6.10 -9.90
N ASP A 352 -12.31 5.51 -10.86
CA ASP A 352 -12.81 4.33 -11.56
C ASP A 352 -12.68 3.10 -10.63
N VAL A 353 -13.82 2.51 -10.35
CA VAL A 353 -13.96 1.37 -9.46
C VAL A 353 -14.72 0.25 -10.15
N VAL A 354 -14.48 -0.95 -9.66
CA VAL A 354 -15.19 -2.15 -10.05
C VAL A 354 -15.84 -2.75 -8.81
N LEU A 355 -17.08 -3.22 -8.95
CA LEU A 355 -17.74 -4.00 -7.91
C LEU A 355 -17.16 -5.42 -7.94
N PRO A 356 -16.69 -5.99 -6.82
CA PRO A 356 -16.21 -7.37 -6.81
C PRO A 356 -17.25 -8.32 -7.40
N GLY A 357 -16.87 -9.08 -8.43
CA GLY A 357 -17.74 -10.00 -9.18
C GLY A 357 -18.25 -9.43 -10.52
N SER A 358 -18.22 -8.12 -10.69
CA SER A 358 -18.61 -7.44 -11.93
C SER A 358 -17.39 -7.08 -12.78
N ASP A 359 -17.60 -6.97 -14.09
CA ASP A 359 -16.64 -6.37 -15.05
C ASP A 359 -16.98 -4.91 -15.37
N GLU A 360 -18.08 -4.40 -14.81
CA GLU A 360 -18.51 -3.02 -15.03
C GLU A 360 -17.61 -2.04 -14.27
N ILE A 361 -17.08 -1.07 -15.01
CA ILE A 361 -16.32 0.05 -14.47
C ILE A 361 -17.29 1.19 -14.21
N LEU A 362 -17.34 1.63 -12.96
CA LEU A 362 -18.13 2.76 -12.49
C LEU A 362 -17.18 3.85 -12.00
N SER A 363 -17.58 5.13 -12.13
CA SER A 363 -16.73 6.25 -11.75
C SER A 363 -17.40 7.12 -10.69
N PHE A 364 -16.83 7.14 -9.49
CA PHE A 364 -17.44 7.78 -8.32
C PHE A 364 -16.47 8.70 -7.58
N ASN A 365 -16.98 9.81 -7.05
CA ASN A 365 -16.37 10.43 -5.87
C ASN A 365 -16.79 9.67 -4.59
N VAL A 366 -16.21 10.03 -3.44
CA VAL A 366 -16.49 9.34 -2.16
C VAL A 366 -17.97 9.36 -1.75
N SER A 367 -18.70 10.45 -2.03
CA SER A 367 -20.11 10.59 -1.65
C SER A 367 -21.01 9.76 -2.55
N GLU A 368 -20.72 9.72 -3.85
CA GLU A 368 -21.46 8.91 -4.82
C GLU A 368 -21.23 7.42 -4.57
N ALA A 369 -19.99 7.03 -4.24
CA ALA A 369 -19.66 5.67 -3.85
C ALA A 369 -20.45 5.25 -2.60
N ALA A 370 -20.57 6.15 -1.61
CA ALA A 370 -21.34 5.90 -0.41
C ALA A 370 -22.84 5.73 -0.70
N GLU A 371 -23.42 6.63 -1.50
CA GLU A 371 -24.84 6.57 -1.87
C GLU A 371 -25.16 5.35 -2.74
N TYR A 372 -24.28 5.01 -3.69
CA TYR A 372 -24.43 3.83 -4.53
C TYR A 372 -24.55 2.58 -3.67
N VAL A 373 -23.61 2.39 -2.73
CA VAL A 373 -23.64 1.23 -1.83
C VAL A 373 -24.88 1.23 -0.95
N ARG A 374 -25.26 2.37 -0.36
CA ARG A 374 -26.50 2.47 0.43
C ARG A 374 -27.72 2.03 -0.39
N SER A 375 -27.79 2.45 -1.65
CA SER A 375 -28.93 2.12 -2.53
C SER A 375 -29.07 0.62 -2.80
N LEU A 376 -27.97 -0.14 -2.81
CA LEU A 376 -28.01 -1.61 -2.95
C LEU A 376 -28.76 -2.25 -1.77
N PHE A 377 -28.52 -1.77 -0.55
CA PHE A 377 -29.19 -2.29 0.66
C PHE A 377 -30.64 -1.87 0.80
N VAL A 378 -31.07 -0.77 0.16
CA VAL A 378 -32.48 -0.35 0.17
C VAL A 378 -33.31 -1.11 -0.87
N ARG A 379 -32.69 -1.54 -1.96
CA ARG A 379 -33.36 -2.23 -3.07
C ARG A 379 -33.41 -3.75 -2.91
N SER A 380 -32.61 -4.32 -2.02
CA SER A 380 -32.47 -5.76 -1.76
C SER A 380 -33.27 -6.15 -0.52
#